data_AF-A0A9Q4FZD1-F1
#
_entry.id   AF-A0A9Q4FZD1-F1
#
_cell.length_a   1.000
_cell.length_b   1.000
_cell.length_c   1.000
_cell.angle_alpha   90.00
_cell.angle_beta   90.00
_cell.angle_gamma   90.00
#
_symmetry.space_group_name_H-M   'P 1'
#
loop_
_entity.id
_entity.type
_entity.pdbx_description
1 polymer ?
#
loop_
_entity_poly.entity_id
_entity_poly.type
_entity_poly.pdbx_seq_one_letter_code
_entity_poly.pdbx_strand_id
1 'polypeptide(L)'
;MMWLGAAIIILTSTGVGWELSKRLERRTTLLRHMKVALETLDTEVTFAMIPLWEAFEQIAKQLPAPAKDFLNGVSTRLKDNEESTQQAWEEELNYWSTDVDLDAKDIDILKQFGQTLGRQDIEGQRKQIQLTQAYLETMEQTALETQKKYESMYRSLGLLGGLLLVIMLL
;
A
#
# COMPACT_ATOMS: atom_id res chain seq x y z
N MET A 1 -41.70 7.41 10.35
CA MET A 1 -40.70 8.47 10.15
C MET A 1 -39.52 8.33 11.12
N MET A 2 -39.73 8.35 12.44
CA MET A 2 -38.64 8.29 13.45
C MET A 2 -37.75 7.04 13.37
N TRP A 3 -38.34 5.85 13.21
CA TRP A 3 -37.60 4.58 13.08
C TRP A 3 -36.71 4.49 11.83
N LEU A 4 -37.12 5.16 10.74
CA LEU A 4 -36.34 5.23 9.51
C LEU A 4 -35.08 6.09 9.70
N GLY A 5 -35.20 7.22 10.39
CA GLY A 5 -34.05 8.05 10.76
C GLY A 5 -33.07 7.32 11.66
N ALA A 6 -33.58 6.61 12.68
CA ALA A 6 -32.74 5.81 13.57
C ALA A 6 -31.96 4.71 12.82
N ALA A 7 -32.61 4.01 11.89
CA ALA A 7 -31.94 3.00 11.06
C ALA A 7 -30.83 3.60 10.19
N ILE A 8 -31.06 4.76 9.57
CA ILE A 8 -30.05 5.45 8.76
C ILE A 8 -28.83 5.82 9.60
N ILE A 9 -29.04 6.38 10.80
CA ILE A 9 -27.94 6.78 11.70
C ILE A 9 -27.08 5.57 12.08
N ILE A 10 -27.71 4.46 12.47
CA ILE A 10 -26.98 3.26 12.86
C ILE A 10 -26.19 2.67 11.68
N LEU A 11 -26.80 2.62 10.49
CA LEU A 11 -26.15 2.07 9.30
C LEU A 11 -24.93 2.91 8.87
N THR A 12 -25.06 4.24 8.86
CA THR A 12 -23.95 5.11 8.46
C THR A 12 -22.82 5.10 9.48
N SER A 13 -23.12 5.18 10.79
CA SER A 13 -22.10 5.13 11.83
C SER A 13 -21.36 3.79 11.87
N THR A 14 -22.07 2.69 11.69
CA THR A 14 -21.48 1.34 11.59
C THR A 14 -20.62 1.24 10.34
N GLY A 15 -21.10 1.75 9.21
CA GLY A 15 -20.36 1.81 7.95
C GLY A 15 -19.03 2.55 8.08
N VAL A 16 -19.02 3.72 8.75
CA VAL A 16 -17.79 4.47 9.03
C VAL A 16 -16.81 3.67 9.89
N GLY A 17 -17.29 3.03 10.97
CA GLY A 17 -16.45 2.19 11.81
C GLY A 17 -15.84 1.00 11.06
N TRP A 18 -16.59 0.40 10.13
CA TRP A 18 -16.10 -0.66 9.27
C TRP A 18 -15.09 -0.17 8.23
N GLU A 19 -15.31 1.00 7.63
CA GLU A 19 -14.36 1.57 6.66
C GLU A 19 -13.01 1.90 7.31
N LEU A 20 -13.03 2.51 8.49
CA LEU A 20 -11.81 2.77 9.28
C LEU A 20 -11.07 1.49 9.64
N SER A 21 -11.80 0.42 9.97
CA SER A 21 -11.22 -0.90 10.22
C SER A 21 -10.58 -1.49 8.95
N LYS A 22 -11.25 -1.40 7.79
CA LYS A 22 -10.72 -1.92 6.52
C LYS A 22 -9.48 -1.15 6.06
N ARG A 23 -9.41 0.16 6.31
CA ARG A 23 -8.22 0.97 6.02
C ARG A 23 -6.96 0.42 6.71
N LEU A 24 -7.06 -0.03 7.97
CA LEU A 24 -5.95 -0.67 8.67
C LEU A 24 -5.49 -1.96 7.99
N GLU A 25 -6.45 -2.80 7.57
CA GLU A 25 -6.18 -4.07 6.87
C GLU A 25 -5.54 -3.83 5.49
N ARG A 26 -6.07 -2.88 4.71
CA ARG A 26 -5.57 -2.52 3.38
C ARG A 26 -4.12 -2.03 3.45
N ARG A 27 -3.79 -1.17 4.42
CA ARG A 27 -2.41 -0.71 4.64
C ARG A 27 -1.45 -1.87 4.91
N THR A 28 -1.76 -2.72 5.89
CA THR A 28 -0.93 -3.89 6.24
C THR A 28 -0.73 -4.81 5.04
N THR A 29 -1.82 -5.10 4.33
CA THR A 29 -1.81 -5.96 3.15
C THR A 29 -0.97 -5.38 2.02
N LEU A 30 -1.08 -4.07 1.79
CA LEU A 30 -0.32 -3.39 0.75
C LEU A 30 1.19 -3.35 1.04
N LEU A 31 1.58 -3.05 2.28
CA LEU A 31 2.99 -3.14 2.71
C LEU A 31 3.57 -4.53 2.48
N ARG A 32 2.80 -5.58 2.79
CA ARG A 32 3.21 -6.97 2.50
C ARG A 32 3.42 -7.20 1.01
N HIS A 33 2.50 -6.77 0.16
CA HIS A 33 2.64 -6.93 -1.30
C HIS A 33 3.85 -6.17 -1.85
N MET A 34 4.12 -4.96 -1.36
CA MET A 34 5.32 -4.21 -1.76
C MET A 34 6.60 -4.89 -1.30
N LYS A 35 6.62 -5.48 -0.09
CA LYS A 35 7.77 -6.27 0.38
C LYS A 35 8.03 -7.48 -0.51
N VAL A 36 6.98 -8.25 -0.84
CA VAL A 36 7.06 -9.39 -1.76
C VAL A 36 7.55 -8.95 -3.15
N ALA A 37 7.04 -7.83 -3.66
CA ALA A 37 7.49 -7.28 -4.94
C ALA A 37 9.01 -7.03 -4.96
N LEU A 38 9.55 -6.42 -3.89
CA LEU A 38 10.98 -6.17 -3.78
C LEU A 38 11.79 -7.45 -3.58
N GLU A 39 11.25 -8.48 -2.93
CA GLU A 39 11.88 -9.80 -2.80
C GLU A 39 12.00 -10.52 -4.15
N THR A 40 10.93 -10.47 -4.94
CA THR A 40 10.98 -10.97 -6.31
C THR A 40 11.95 -10.15 -7.15
N LEU A 41 11.96 -8.83 -6.99
CA LEU A 41 12.91 -7.96 -7.70
C LEU A 41 14.38 -8.24 -7.32
N ASP A 42 14.71 -8.52 -6.05
CA ASP A 42 16.09 -8.90 -5.66
C ASP A 42 16.52 -10.19 -6.38
N THR A 43 15.60 -11.15 -6.46
CA THR A 43 15.82 -12.41 -7.15
C THR A 43 16.04 -12.15 -8.65
N GLU A 44 15.14 -11.40 -9.29
CA GLU A 44 15.28 -11.05 -10.70
C GLU A 44 16.58 -10.27 -10.93
N VAL A 45 16.87 -9.17 -10.26
CA VAL A 45 18.12 -8.38 -10.46
C VAL A 45 19.39 -9.22 -10.26
N THR A 46 19.38 -10.20 -9.35
CA THR A 46 20.51 -11.09 -9.10
C THR A 46 20.73 -12.09 -10.25
N PHE A 47 19.67 -12.52 -10.94
CA PHE A 47 19.73 -13.57 -11.96
C PHE A 47 19.42 -13.07 -13.39
N ALA A 48 18.94 -11.83 -13.54
CA ALA A 48 18.25 -11.36 -14.74
C ALA A 48 19.22 -11.04 -15.87
N MET A 49 18.88 -11.61 -17.02
CA MET A 49 19.30 -11.20 -18.36
C MET A 49 18.21 -10.35 -19.04
N ILE A 50 17.17 -9.92 -18.30
CA ILE A 50 16.00 -9.19 -18.84
C ILE A 50 15.98 -7.71 -18.42
N PRO A 51 15.40 -6.82 -19.24
CA PRO A 51 15.23 -5.40 -18.89
C PRO A 51 14.32 -5.18 -17.67
N LEU A 52 14.55 -4.09 -16.94
CA LEU A 52 13.83 -3.77 -15.70
C LEU A 52 12.31 -3.59 -15.89
N TRP A 53 11.88 -3.02 -17.02
CA TRP A 53 10.44 -2.88 -17.33
C TRP A 53 9.76 -4.26 -17.42
N GLU A 54 10.46 -5.26 -17.96
CA GLU A 54 9.95 -6.63 -18.10
C GLU A 54 9.89 -7.31 -16.73
N ALA A 55 10.90 -7.10 -15.88
CA ALA A 55 10.88 -7.58 -14.50
C ALA A 55 9.67 -7.03 -13.72
N PHE A 56 9.42 -5.72 -13.79
CA PHE A 56 8.24 -5.12 -13.13
C PHE A 56 6.92 -5.68 -13.68
N GLU A 57 6.80 -5.89 -15.00
CA GLU A 57 5.62 -6.49 -15.63
C GLU A 57 5.37 -7.93 -15.13
N GLN A 58 6.43 -8.73 -15.00
CA GLN A 58 6.34 -10.11 -14.52
C GLN A 58 6.00 -10.19 -13.02
N ILE A 59 6.55 -9.30 -12.20
CA ILE A 59 6.21 -9.21 -10.77
C ILE A 59 4.76 -8.77 -10.61
N ALA A 60 4.30 -7.77 -11.38
CA ALA A 60 2.93 -7.28 -11.32
C ALA A 60 1.89 -8.37 -11.57
N LYS A 61 2.15 -9.29 -12.50
CA LYS A 61 1.26 -10.45 -12.81
C LYS A 61 1.00 -11.37 -11.62
N GLN A 62 1.87 -11.34 -10.60
CA GLN A 62 1.79 -12.20 -9.42
C GLN A 62 1.16 -11.50 -8.21
N LEU A 63 0.89 -10.19 -8.32
CA LEU A 63 0.36 -9.38 -7.23
C LEU A 63 -1.11 -9.01 -7.46
N PRO A 64 -1.89 -8.83 -6.38
CA PRO A 64 -3.21 -8.22 -6.49
C PRO A 64 -3.12 -6.69 -6.60
N ALA A 65 -4.22 -6.07 -7.04
CA ALA A 65 -4.38 -4.63 -6.91
C ALA A 65 -4.41 -4.20 -5.42
N PRO A 66 -3.88 -3.02 -5.06
CA PRO A 66 -3.36 -1.98 -5.96
C PRO A 66 -1.85 -2.10 -6.25
N ALA A 67 -1.11 -3.04 -5.64
CA ALA A 67 0.34 -3.19 -5.84
C ALA A 67 0.70 -3.56 -7.30
N LYS A 68 -0.10 -4.42 -7.92
CA LYS A 68 0.01 -4.73 -9.35
C LYS A 68 -0.08 -3.48 -10.23
N ASP A 69 -1.02 -2.59 -9.91
CA ASP A 69 -1.32 -1.44 -10.75
C ASP A 69 -0.14 -0.46 -10.72
N PHE A 70 0.46 -0.27 -9.54
CA PHE A 70 1.72 0.49 -9.39
C PHE A 70 2.85 -0.07 -10.27
N LEU A 71 3.16 -1.36 -10.15
CA LEU A 71 4.28 -1.94 -10.92
C LEU A 71 4.02 -1.95 -12.43
N ASN A 72 2.77 -2.14 -12.86
CA ASN A 72 2.40 -2.02 -14.27
C ASN A 72 2.55 -0.57 -14.76
N GLY A 73 2.19 0.42 -13.95
CA GLY A 73 2.38 1.84 -14.26
C GLY A 73 3.87 2.16 -14.46
N VAL A 74 4.72 1.75 -13.52
CA VAL A 74 6.18 1.90 -13.62
C VAL A 74 6.73 1.19 -14.87
N SER A 75 6.30 -0.05 -15.11
CA SER A 75 6.72 -0.83 -16.28
C SER A 75 6.35 -0.14 -17.59
N THR A 76 5.12 0.38 -17.70
CA THR A 76 4.63 1.06 -18.90
C THR A 76 5.46 2.30 -19.21
N ARG A 77 5.69 3.16 -18.20
CA ARG A 77 6.53 4.37 -18.33
C ARG A 77 7.96 4.06 -18.77
N LEU A 78 8.53 2.96 -18.26
CA LEU A 78 9.87 2.52 -18.65
C LEU A 78 9.92 1.93 -20.06
N LYS A 79 8.88 1.22 -20.49
CA LYS A 79 8.83 0.53 -21.79
C LYS A 79 8.89 1.51 -22.96
N ASP A 80 8.27 2.67 -22.80
CA ASP A 80 8.25 3.71 -23.83
C ASP A 80 9.61 4.44 -23.95
N ASN A 81 10.57 4.15 -23.05
CA ASN A 81 11.93 4.71 -22.99
C ASN A 81 12.01 6.25 -22.93
N GLU A 82 10.92 6.92 -22.58
CA GLU A 82 10.88 8.39 -22.48
C GLU A 82 11.40 8.89 -21.13
N GLU A 83 11.37 8.04 -20.10
CA GLU A 83 11.69 8.39 -18.72
C GLU A 83 12.86 7.55 -18.19
N SER A 84 13.70 8.14 -17.33
CA SER A 84 14.64 7.36 -16.52
C SER A 84 13.89 6.51 -15.49
N THR A 85 14.49 5.41 -15.03
CA THR A 85 13.89 4.54 -13.99
C THR A 85 13.43 5.31 -12.76
N GLN A 86 14.21 6.30 -12.34
CA GLN A 86 13.84 7.13 -11.21
C GLN A 86 12.60 7.97 -11.50
N GLN A 87 12.52 8.60 -12.66
CA GLN A 87 11.37 9.43 -13.06
C GLN A 87 10.10 8.58 -13.15
N ALA A 88 10.18 7.46 -13.87
CA ALA A 88 9.06 6.53 -14.02
C ALA A 88 8.52 6.04 -12.67
N TRP A 89 9.43 5.71 -11.74
CA TRP A 89 9.04 5.31 -10.39
C TRP A 89 8.40 6.46 -9.61
N GLU A 90 9.03 7.63 -9.60
CA GLU A 90 8.56 8.77 -8.80
C GLU A 90 7.23 9.32 -9.31
N GLU A 91 7.05 9.43 -10.63
CA GLU A 91 5.79 9.88 -11.22
C GLU A 91 4.65 8.91 -10.94
N GLU A 92 4.88 7.61 -11.12
CA GLU A 92 3.87 6.61 -10.82
C GLU A 92 3.55 6.56 -9.32
N LEU A 93 4.55 6.67 -8.45
CA LEU A 93 4.34 6.69 -7.00
C LEU A 93 3.51 7.91 -6.58
N ASN A 94 3.77 9.07 -7.16
CA ASN A 94 3.00 10.29 -6.87
C ASN A 94 1.53 10.15 -7.29
N TYR A 95 1.25 9.51 -8.42
CA TYR A 95 -0.13 9.23 -8.85
C TYR A 95 -0.79 8.17 -7.96
N TRP A 96 -0.16 7.01 -7.85
CA TRP A 96 -0.69 5.84 -7.16
C TRP A 96 -0.91 6.06 -5.66
N SER A 97 -0.04 6.84 -5.01
CA SER A 97 -0.15 7.13 -3.57
C SER A 97 -1.40 7.91 -3.18
N THR A 98 -2.10 8.54 -4.13
CA THR A 98 -3.33 9.30 -3.86
C THR A 98 -4.55 8.41 -3.59
N ASP A 99 -4.52 7.17 -4.07
CA ASP A 99 -5.65 6.24 -4.06
C ASP A 99 -5.45 5.02 -3.14
N VAL A 100 -4.40 5.03 -2.32
CA VAL A 100 -4.06 3.90 -1.43
C VAL A 100 -3.97 4.31 0.04
N ASP A 101 -4.19 3.34 0.92
CA ASP A 101 -4.23 3.53 2.37
C ASP A 101 -2.83 3.51 3.03
N LEU A 102 -1.80 3.98 2.33
CA LEU A 102 -0.45 4.10 2.88
C LEU A 102 -0.28 5.39 3.68
N ASP A 103 0.54 5.33 4.72
CA ASP A 103 0.94 6.51 5.48
C ASP A 103 2.09 7.23 4.78
N ALA A 104 2.28 8.53 5.06
CA ALA A 104 3.34 9.34 4.44
C ALA A 104 4.74 8.71 4.57
N LYS A 105 5.03 8.09 5.72
CA LYS A 105 6.31 7.40 5.94
C LYS A 105 6.48 6.20 4.99
N ASP A 106 5.42 5.46 4.70
CA ASP A 106 5.45 4.31 3.79
C ASP A 106 5.83 4.80 2.38
N ILE A 107 5.21 5.90 1.95
CA ILE A 107 5.50 6.55 0.66
C ILE A 107 6.94 7.08 0.62
N ASP A 108 7.44 7.70 1.69
CA ASP A 108 8.81 8.21 1.75
C ASP A 108 9.86 7.10 1.56
N ILE A 109 9.63 5.91 2.14
CA ILE A 109 10.52 4.76 1.96
C ILE A 109 10.49 4.26 0.51
N LEU A 110 9.31 4.15 -0.10
CA LEU A 110 9.17 3.78 -1.51
C LEU A 110 9.81 4.82 -2.44
N LYS A 111 9.71 6.11 -2.10
CA LYS A 111 10.34 7.19 -2.84
C LYS A 111 11.86 7.13 -2.78
N GLN A 112 12.42 6.91 -1.58
CA GLN A 112 13.87 6.74 -1.40
C GLN A 112 14.39 5.55 -2.19
N PHE A 113 13.66 4.44 -2.20
CA PHE A 113 14.01 3.29 -3.04
C PHE A 113 14.05 3.65 -4.53
N GLY A 114 13.03 4.35 -5.04
CA GLY A 114 12.99 4.89 -6.41
C GLY A 114 14.23 5.70 -6.81
N GLN A 115 14.74 6.51 -5.87
CA GLN A 115 15.93 7.34 -6.09
C GLN A 115 17.24 6.55 -6.20
N THR A 116 17.23 5.27 -5.84
CA THR A 116 18.42 4.41 -5.89
C THR A 116 18.43 3.44 -7.06
N LEU A 117 17.26 3.18 -7.66
CA LEU A 117 17.11 2.27 -8.78
C LEU A 117 17.97 2.69 -9.99
N GLY A 118 18.84 1.79 -10.44
CA GLY A 118 19.65 1.95 -11.66
C GLY A 118 20.87 2.86 -11.52
N ARG A 119 21.22 3.28 -10.29
CA ARG A 119 22.38 4.16 -10.03
C ARG A 119 23.61 3.45 -9.47
N GLN A 120 23.45 2.22 -9.03
CA GLN A 120 24.52 1.43 -8.39
C GLN A 120 24.87 0.21 -9.24
N ASP A 121 26.04 -0.38 -8.95
CA ASP A 121 26.35 -1.71 -9.42
C ASP A 121 25.39 -2.74 -8.80
N ILE A 122 25.42 -3.98 -9.31
CA ILE A 122 24.47 -5.04 -8.92
C ILE A 122 24.54 -5.28 -7.40
N GLU A 123 25.74 -5.28 -6.80
CA GLU A 123 25.89 -5.48 -5.36
C GLU A 123 25.30 -4.33 -4.53
N GLY A 124 25.50 -3.08 -4.96
CA GLY A 124 24.89 -1.91 -4.32
C GLY A 124 23.37 -1.94 -4.42
N GLN A 125 22.84 -2.17 -5.62
CA GLN A 125 21.41 -2.26 -5.88
C GLN A 125 20.74 -3.32 -4.99
N ARG A 126 21.39 -4.48 -4.84
CA ARG A 126 20.93 -5.56 -3.95
C ARG A 126 20.89 -5.14 -2.49
N LYS A 127 21.95 -4.53 -1.97
CA LYS A 127 21.98 -4.01 -0.59
C LYS A 127 20.85 -3.01 -0.35
N GLN A 128 20.56 -2.18 -1.33
CA GLN A 128 19.51 -1.18 -1.22
C GLN A 128 18.09 -1.78 -1.28
N ILE A 129 17.89 -2.82 -2.10
CA ILE A 129 16.64 -3.60 -2.10
C ILE A 129 16.43 -4.24 -0.73
N GLN A 130 17.44 -4.92 -0.19
CA GLN A 130 17.39 -5.58 1.12
C GLN A 130 17.14 -4.59 2.27
N LEU A 131 17.79 -3.43 2.22
CA LEU A 131 17.55 -2.35 3.19
C LEU A 131 16.09 -1.89 3.14
N THR A 132 15.55 -1.68 1.94
CA THR A 132 14.16 -1.25 1.75
C THR A 132 13.17 -2.33 2.22
N GLN A 133 13.45 -3.61 1.95
CA GLN A 133 12.66 -4.73 2.45
C GLN A 133 12.60 -4.75 3.98
N ALA A 134 13.73 -4.54 4.67
CA ALA A 134 13.78 -4.49 6.13
C ALA A 134 12.95 -3.33 6.70
N TYR A 135 12.95 -2.17 6.03
CA TYR A 135 12.05 -1.07 6.38
C TYR A 135 10.58 -1.46 6.18
N LEU A 136 10.21 -2.00 5.01
CA LEU A 136 8.84 -2.43 4.74
C LEU A 136 8.36 -3.52 5.72
N GLU A 137 9.22 -4.44 6.12
CA GLU A 137 8.91 -5.45 7.13
C GLU A 137 8.60 -4.82 8.49
N THR A 138 9.43 -3.88 8.94
CA THR A 138 9.21 -3.16 10.19
C THR A 138 7.88 -2.39 10.17
N MET A 139 7.57 -1.76 9.02
CA MET A 139 6.33 -1.02 8.83
C MET A 139 5.11 -1.93 8.78
N GLU A 140 5.21 -3.08 8.09
CA GLU A 140 4.18 -4.11 8.04
C GLU A 140 3.87 -4.62 9.45
N GLN A 141 4.89 -4.94 10.24
CA GLN A 141 4.73 -5.39 11.63
C GLN A 141 4.03 -4.33 12.49
N THR A 142 4.45 -3.07 12.37
CA THR A 142 3.82 -1.95 13.08
C THR A 142 2.36 -1.74 12.66
N ALA A 143 2.07 -1.86 11.36
CA ALA A 143 0.72 -1.76 10.81
C ALA A 143 -0.16 -2.91 11.30
N LEU A 144 0.38 -4.13 11.35
CA LEU A 144 -0.31 -5.31 11.87
C LEU A 144 -0.64 -5.19 13.36
N GLU A 145 0.27 -4.66 14.17
CA GLU A 145 0.01 -4.37 15.59
C GLU A 145 -1.11 -3.34 15.76
N THR A 146 -1.05 -2.26 14.96
CA THR A 146 -2.08 -1.21 14.94
C THR A 146 -3.43 -1.79 14.52
N GLN A 147 -3.46 -2.60 13.47
CA GLN A 147 -4.64 -3.31 13.01
C GLN A 147 -5.25 -4.15 14.15
N LYS A 148 -4.47 -5.08 14.73
CA LYS A 148 -4.93 -5.95 15.82
C LYS A 148 -5.51 -5.17 17.00
N LYS A 149 -4.91 -4.02 17.33
CA LYS A 149 -5.32 -3.19 18.45
C LYS A 149 -6.61 -2.41 18.18
N TYR A 150 -6.80 -1.89 16.97
CA TYR A 150 -7.83 -0.88 16.70
C TYR A 150 -8.97 -1.37 15.79
N GLU A 151 -8.81 -2.47 15.06
CA GLU A 151 -9.82 -3.00 14.14
C GLU A 151 -11.16 -3.28 14.83
N SER A 152 -11.17 -4.10 15.89
CA SER A 152 -12.39 -4.42 16.63
C SER A 152 -12.96 -3.19 17.34
N MET A 153 -12.08 -2.28 17.78
CA MET A 153 -12.46 -1.04 18.44
C MET A 153 -13.22 -0.11 17.49
N TYR A 154 -12.74 0.12 16.27
CA TYR A 154 -13.41 0.98 15.29
C TYR A 154 -14.78 0.43 14.88
N ARG A 155 -14.88 -0.88 14.66
CA ARG A 155 -16.17 -1.54 14.36
C ARG A 155 -17.16 -1.35 15.50
N SER A 156 -16.71 -1.52 16.75
CA SER A 156 -17.54 -1.37 17.94
C SER A 156 -17.95 0.08 18.17
N LEU A 157 -17.04 1.05 18.01
CA LEU A 157 -17.32 2.47 18.14
C LEU A 157 -18.34 2.97 17.12
N GLY A 158 -18.28 2.47 15.88
CA GLY A 158 -19.27 2.82 14.84
C GLY A 158 -20.70 2.40 15.24
N LEU A 159 -20.87 1.18 15.73
CA LEU A 159 -22.17 0.68 16.17
C LEU A 159 -22.64 1.39 17.45
N LEU A 160 -21.81 1.40 18.49
CA LEU A 160 -22.16 1.97 19.80
C LEU A 160 -22.40 3.48 19.71
N GLY A 161 -21.61 4.20 18.90
CA GLY A 161 -21.80 5.62 18.64
C GLY A 161 -23.13 5.91 17.94
N GLY A 162 -23.52 5.10 16.96
CA GLY A 162 -24.83 5.21 16.31
C GLY A 162 -25.99 4.98 17.28
N LEU A 163 -25.89 3.93 18.10
CA LEU A 163 -26.89 3.64 19.14
C LEU A 163 -27.01 4.79 20.14
N LEU A 164 -25.89 5.34 20.60
CA LEU A 164 -25.87 6.49 21.50
C LEU A 164 -26.58 7.72 20.88
N LEU A 165 -26.27 8.04 19.62
CA LEU A 165 -26.92 9.15 18.91
C LEU A 165 -28.43 8.95 18.77
N VAL A 166 -28.87 7.73 18.47
CA VAL A 166 -30.30 7.42 18.41
C VAL A 166 -30.96 7.63 19.76
N ILE A 167 -30.35 7.18 20.86
CA ILE A 167 -30.88 7.37 22.22
C ILE A 167 -30.98 8.86 22.58
N MET A 168 -30.03 9.69 22.14
CA MET A 168 -30.06 11.13 22.41
C MET A 168 -31.13 11.89 21.62
N LEU A 169 -31.55 11.37 20.46
CA LEU A 169 -32.51 12.01 19.55
C LEU A 169 -33.97 11.55 19.77
N LEU A 170 -34.16 10.44 20.49
CA LEU A 170 -35.45 9.92 20.94
C LEU A 170 -35.91 10.61 22.22
#